data_AF-A0A1I0HU55-F1
#
_entry.id   AF-A0A1I0HU55-F1
#
_cell.length_a   1.000
_cell.length_b   1.000
_cell.length_c   1.000
_cell.angle_alpha   90.00
_cell.angle_beta   90.00
_cell.angle_gamma   90.00
#
_symmetry.space_group_name_H-M   'P 1'
#
loop_
_entity.id
_entity.type
_entity.pdbx_description
1 polymer ?
#
loop_
_entity_poly.entity_id
_entity_poly.type
_entity_poly.pdbx_seq_one_letter_code
_entity_poly.pdbx_strand_id
1 'polypeptide(L)'
;MYFPNDDTGNVLADMAEAGVDLSVEHNVVYFHLFENKDDAQALAAHIETQYQEYQVTLKPDEIPNVWDVDCVVKQIPSYDNIVEQEQWFEKLSAKFNGYNDGWGIEIND
;
A
#
# COMPACT_ATOMS: atom_id res chain seq x y z
N MET A 1 -19.23 -9.67 -0.46
CA MET A 1 -17.77 -9.71 -0.70
C MET A 1 -17.30 -11.16 -0.67
N TYR A 2 -16.17 -11.44 -1.30
CA TYR A 2 -15.51 -12.75 -1.30
C TYR A 2 -14.15 -12.57 -0.62
N PHE A 3 -13.86 -13.44 0.34
CA PHE A 3 -12.63 -13.43 1.14
C PHE A 3 -11.99 -14.83 1.04
N PRO A 4 -11.00 -15.03 0.16
CA PRO A 4 -10.21 -16.25 0.11
C PRO A 4 -9.50 -16.53 1.43
N ASN A 5 -9.11 -17.78 1.66
CA ASN A 5 -8.25 -18.15 2.78
C ASN A 5 -6.78 -17.93 2.40
N ASP A 6 -6.39 -16.67 2.25
CA ASP A 6 -5.03 -16.17 2.07
C ASP A 6 -4.85 -14.86 2.86
N ASP A 7 -3.66 -14.27 2.84
CA ASP A 7 -3.32 -13.13 3.69
C ASP A 7 -4.25 -11.93 3.44
N THR A 8 -4.45 -11.53 2.17
CA THR A 8 -5.34 -10.41 1.79
C THR A 8 -6.80 -10.71 2.13
N GLY A 9 -7.27 -11.92 1.86
CA GLY A 9 -8.64 -12.34 2.20
C GLY A 9 -8.88 -12.35 3.71
N ASN A 10 -7.91 -12.80 4.50
CA ASN A 10 -8.00 -12.81 5.97
C ASN A 10 -8.05 -11.38 6.53
N VAL A 11 -7.18 -10.47 6.07
CA VAL A 11 -7.21 -9.05 6.51
C VAL A 11 -8.56 -8.40 6.19
N LEU A 12 -9.09 -8.62 4.98
CA LEU A 12 -10.40 -8.08 4.61
C LEU A 12 -11.54 -8.68 5.45
N ALA A 13 -11.47 -9.97 5.77
CA ALA A 13 -12.44 -10.62 6.65
C ALA A 13 -12.40 -10.03 8.06
N ASP A 14 -11.20 -9.82 8.63
CA ASP A 14 -10.99 -9.22 9.94
C ASP A 14 -11.52 -7.78 10.00
N MET A 15 -11.26 -6.97 8.96
CA MET A 15 -11.80 -5.61 8.84
C MET A 15 -13.33 -5.60 8.80
N ALA A 16 -13.94 -6.53 8.04
CA ALA A 16 -15.39 -6.65 7.96
C ALA A 16 -16.00 -7.09 9.30
N GLU A 17 -15.36 -8.03 10.01
CA GLU A 17 -15.78 -8.47 11.35
C GLU A 17 -15.67 -7.35 12.39
N ALA A 18 -14.65 -6.47 12.25
CA ALA A 18 -14.51 -5.26 13.05
C ALA A 18 -15.52 -4.14 12.70
N GLY A 19 -16.34 -4.33 11.67
CA GLY A 19 -17.42 -3.41 11.29
C GLY A 19 -17.04 -2.35 10.25
N VAL A 20 -15.90 -2.49 9.58
CA VAL A 20 -15.51 -1.60 8.48
C VAL A 20 -16.42 -1.86 7.27
N ASP A 21 -17.07 -0.81 6.75
CA ASP A 21 -17.86 -0.91 5.53
C ASP A 21 -16.96 -0.95 4.29
N LEU A 22 -16.48 -2.14 3.91
CA LEU A 22 -15.62 -2.33 2.75
C LEU A 22 -16.35 -2.18 1.39
N SER A 23 -17.63 -1.77 1.37
CA SER A 23 -18.37 -1.53 0.13
C SER A 23 -18.23 -0.10 -0.41
N VAL A 24 -17.59 0.79 0.35
CA VAL A 24 -17.32 2.19 -0.03
C VAL A 24 -15.83 2.44 -0.28
N GLU A 25 -15.50 3.61 -0.82
CA GLU A 25 -14.11 4.02 -0.97
C GLU A 25 -13.46 4.30 0.38
N HIS A 26 -12.25 3.76 0.55
CA HIS A 26 -11.37 4.01 1.68
C HIS A 26 -10.03 4.56 1.19
N ASN A 27 -9.30 5.21 2.10
CA ASN A 27 -7.88 5.48 1.90
C ASN A 27 -7.12 4.19 2.23
N VAL A 28 -6.67 3.48 1.20
CA VAL A 28 -5.85 2.28 1.34
C VAL A 28 -4.38 2.70 1.29
N VAL A 29 -3.61 2.36 2.30
CA VAL A 29 -2.17 2.63 2.37
C VAL A 29 -1.41 1.38 1.93
N TYR A 30 -0.50 1.53 0.98
CA TYR A 30 0.42 0.49 0.54
C TYR A 30 1.83 0.81 1.03
N PHE A 31 2.46 -0.14 1.70
CA PHE A 31 3.77 0.02 2.31
C PHE A 31 4.85 -0.57 1.42
N HIS A 32 5.98 0.12 1.31
CA HIS A 32 7.13 -0.32 0.51
C HIS A 32 8.41 -0.06 1.27
N LEU A 33 9.30 -1.03 1.28
CA LEU A 33 10.59 -0.95 1.96
C LEU A 33 11.74 -0.81 0.97
N PHE A 34 12.72 -0.01 1.37
CA PHE A 34 13.94 0.26 0.62
C PHE A 34 15.16 0.26 1.54
N GLU A 35 16.23 -0.43 1.12
CA GLU A 35 17.52 -0.44 1.83
C GLU A 35 18.41 0.76 1.45
N ASN A 36 17.91 1.64 0.56
CA ASN A 36 18.62 2.81 0.07
C ASN A 36 17.66 4.00 -0.04
N LYS A 37 18.07 5.16 0.50
CA LYS A 37 17.26 6.39 0.49
C LYS A 37 17.02 6.94 -0.90
N ASP A 38 18.04 6.94 -1.77
CA ASP A 38 17.97 7.53 -3.10
C ASP A 38 16.98 6.74 -3.97
N ASP A 39 16.95 5.42 -3.78
CA ASP A 39 15.99 4.50 -4.41
C ASP A 39 14.54 4.79 -3.94
N ALA A 40 14.33 4.93 -2.63
CA ALA A 40 13.03 5.32 -2.06
C ALA A 40 12.55 6.69 -2.59
N GLN A 41 13.47 7.67 -2.66
CA GLN A 41 13.18 9.00 -3.20
C GLN A 41 12.84 8.95 -4.69
N ALA A 42 13.50 8.07 -5.46
CA ALA A 42 13.22 7.90 -6.87
C ALA A 42 11.82 7.31 -7.12
N LEU A 43 11.40 6.30 -6.33
CA LEU A 43 10.03 5.80 -6.39
C LEU A 43 9.03 6.90 -6.02
N ALA A 44 9.24 7.59 -4.90
CA ALA A 44 8.31 8.61 -4.43
C ALA A 44 8.12 9.72 -5.46
N ALA A 45 9.21 10.26 -6.01
CA ALA A 45 9.16 11.28 -7.05
C ALA A 45 8.49 10.78 -8.34
N HIS A 46 8.70 9.50 -8.70
CA HIS A 46 8.04 8.89 -9.85
C HIS A 46 6.52 8.86 -9.64
N ILE A 47 6.06 8.40 -8.46
CA ILE A 47 4.63 8.31 -8.16
C ILE A 47 4.00 9.70 -8.13
N GLU A 48 4.57 10.65 -7.40
CA GLU A 48 4.06 12.03 -7.31
C GLU A 48 3.95 12.72 -8.69
N THR A 49 4.85 12.38 -9.62
CA THR A 49 4.82 12.96 -10.97
C THR A 49 3.78 12.29 -11.87
N GLN A 50 3.61 10.98 -11.78
CA GLN A 50 2.79 10.20 -12.72
C GLN A 50 1.35 9.93 -12.23
N TYR A 51 1.12 9.94 -10.91
CA TYR A 51 -0.15 9.57 -10.26
C TYR A 51 -0.50 10.63 -9.21
N GLN A 52 -0.99 11.79 -9.68
CA GLN A 52 -1.23 12.97 -8.83
C GLN A 52 -2.34 12.76 -7.80
N GLU A 53 -3.17 11.74 -7.99
CA GLU A 53 -4.21 11.32 -7.04
C GLU A 53 -3.67 10.49 -5.86
N TYR A 54 -2.44 9.96 -5.96
CA TYR A 54 -1.82 9.21 -4.87
C TYR A 54 -1.12 10.16 -3.90
N GLN A 55 -1.23 9.87 -2.61
CA GLN A 55 -0.46 10.60 -1.59
C GLN A 55 0.73 9.74 -1.17
N VAL A 56 1.93 10.30 -1.24
CA VAL A 56 3.16 9.56 -0.95
C VAL A 56 3.84 10.15 0.27
N THR A 57 4.23 9.30 1.22
CA THR A 57 5.03 9.68 2.38
C THR A 57 6.30 8.86 2.43
N LEU A 58 7.46 9.53 2.37
CA LEU A 58 8.77 8.92 2.58
C LEU A 58 9.26 9.18 4.00
N LYS A 59 9.58 8.12 4.75
CA LYS A 59 10.04 8.21 6.14
C LYS A 59 11.11 7.13 6.43
N PRO A 60 12.00 7.33 7.41
CA PRO A 60 12.87 6.25 7.86
C PRO A 60 12.04 5.17 8.57
N ASP A 61 12.40 3.91 8.35
CA ASP A 61 11.84 2.76 9.06
C ASP A 61 12.45 2.63 10.47
N GLU A 62 11.89 1.77 11.32
CA GLU A 62 12.45 1.42 12.63
C GLU A 62 13.84 0.75 12.50
N ILE A 63 14.09 0.05 11.39
CA ILE A 63 15.38 -0.57 11.09
C ILE A 63 16.35 0.50 10.53
N PRO A 64 17.54 0.67 11.11
CA PRO A 64 18.51 1.64 10.62
C PRO A 64 18.91 1.41 9.16
N ASN A 65 18.86 2.49 8.38
CA ASN A 65 19.13 2.52 6.93
C ASN A 65 18.07 1.85 6.05
N VAL A 66 16.90 1.55 6.61
CA VAL A 66 15.72 1.15 5.85
C VAL A 66 14.76 2.35 5.77
N TRP A 67 14.04 2.45 4.66
CA TRP A 67 13.13 3.56 4.34
C TRP A 67 11.79 3.02 3.90
N ASP A 68 10.73 3.62 4.44
CA ASP A 68 9.37 3.39 4.01
C ASP A 68 8.96 4.41 2.94
N VAL A 69 8.21 3.92 1.96
CA VAL A 69 7.42 4.74 1.04
C VAL A 69 5.96 4.31 1.13
N ASP A 70 5.19 5.04 1.93
CA ASP A 70 3.75 4.82 2.09
C ASP A 70 3.00 5.48 0.94
N CYS A 71 2.16 4.73 0.23
CA CYS A 71 1.34 5.24 -0.87
C CYS A 71 -0.14 5.08 -0.54
N VAL A 72 -0.85 6.20 -0.36
CA VAL A 72 -2.29 6.23 -0.12
C VAL A 72 -3.04 6.30 -1.45
N VAL A 73 -3.92 5.32 -1.67
CA VAL A 73 -4.78 5.19 -2.84
C VAL A 73 -6.24 5.16 -2.38
N LYS A 74 -7.06 6.07 -2.92
CA LYS A 74 -8.50 6.07 -2.64
C LYS A 74 -9.21 5.07 -3.54
N GLN A 75 -9.76 4.00 -2.96
CA GLN A 75 -10.42 2.93 -3.73
C GLN A 75 -11.36 2.10 -2.85
N ILE A 76 -12.20 1.28 -3.48
CA ILE A 76 -12.97 0.24 -2.77
C ILE A 76 -12.03 -0.93 -2.46
N PRO A 77 -11.80 -1.30 -1.19
CA PRO A 77 -10.88 -2.37 -0.79
C PRO A 77 -11.51 -3.75 -1.00
N SER A 78 -11.76 -4.12 -2.26
CA SER A 78 -12.14 -5.50 -2.61
C SER A 78 -10.91 -6.37 -2.80
N TYR A 79 -11.03 -7.69 -2.63
CA TYR A 79 -9.92 -8.62 -2.84
C TYR A 79 -9.22 -8.41 -4.19
N ASP A 80 -9.99 -8.32 -5.28
CA ASP A 80 -9.43 -8.14 -6.62
C ASP A 80 -8.70 -6.80 -6.76
N ASN A 81 -9.27 -5.70 -6.23
CA ASN A 81 -8.64 -4.38 -6.29
C ASN A 81 -7.33 -4.35 -5.49
N ILE A 82 -7.33 -4.91 -4.28
CA ILE A 82 -6.13 -4.97 -3.44
C ILE A 82 -5.05 -5.79 -4.15
N VAL A 83 -5.37 -7.00 -4.60
CA VAL A 83 -4.40 -7.89 -5.26
C VAL A 83 -3.86 -7.26 -6.55
N GLU A 84 -4.70 -6.61 -7.35
CA GLU A 84 -4.26 -5.91 -8.56
C GLU A 84 -3.31 -4.77 -8.23
N GLN A 85 -3.65 -3.95 -7.23
CA GLN A 85 -2.85 -2.80 -6.82
C GLN A 85 -1.52 -3.24 -6.19
N GLU A 86 -1.50 -4.28 -5.34
CA GLU A 86 -0.27 -4.86 -4.78
C GLU A 86 0.63 -5.40 -5.90
N GLN A 87 0.09 -6.14 -6.88
CA GLN A 87 0.89 -6.65 -8.00
C GLN A 87 1.45 -5.54 -8.89
N TRP A 88 0.71 -4.44 -9.03
CA TRP A 88 1.19 -3.28 -9.76
C TRP A 88 2.32 -2.58 -9.01
N PHE A 89 2.15 -2.35 -7.71
CA PHE A 89 3.16 -1.75 -6.84
C PHE A 89 4.43 -2.61 -6.74
N GLU A 90 4.30 -3.94 -6.64
CA GLU A 90 5.45 -4.85 -6.59
C GLU A 90 6.33 -4.69 -7.83
N LYS A 91 5.70 -4.63 -9.02
CA LYS A 91 6.41 -4.40 -10.29
C LYS A 91 6.99 -2.99 -10.38
N LEU A 92 6.37 -2.01 -9.73
CA LEU A 92 6.85 -0.63 -9.74
C LEU A 92 8.05 -0.48 -8.82
N SER A 93 7.91 -0.86 -7.55
CA SER A 93 8.94 -0.81 -6.51
C SER A 93 10.19 -1.59 -6.90
N ALA A 94 10.04 -2.76 -7.53
CA ALA A 94 11.16 -3.54 -8.04
C ALA A 94 12.02 -2.79 -9.08
N LYS A 95 11.45 -1.84 -9.84
CA LYS A 95 12.23 -1.01 -10.79
C LYS A 95 13.16 -0.01 -10.08
N PHE A 96 12.88 0.27 -8.81
CA PHE A 96 13.61 1.17 -7.95
C PHE A 96 14.31 0.41 -6.80
N ASN A 97 14.50 -0.91 -6.92
CA ASN A 97 15.14 -1.75 -5.88
C ASN A 97 14.40 -1.78 -4.52
N GLY A 98 13.08 -1.55 -4.51
CA GLY A 98 12.22 -1.75 -3.35
C GLY A 98 11.33 -2.98 -3.48
N TYR A 99 10.58 -3.27 -2.42
CA TYR A 99 9.62 -4.37 -2.35
C TYR A 99 8.39 -3.96 -1.56
N ASN A 100 7.25 -4.60 -1.82
CA ASN A 100 6.04 -4.38 -1.04
C ASN A 100 6.18 -4.96 0.37
N ASP A 101 5.61 -4.25 1.35
CA ASP A 101 5.59 -4.63 2.77
C ASP A 101 4.15 -4.68 3.34
N GLY A 102 3.18 -4.90 2.45
CA GLY A 102 1.77 -5.05 2.79
C GLY A 102 0.96 -3.77 2.63
N TRP A 103 -0.24 -3.76 3.21
CA TRP A 103 -1.21 -2.70 3.05
C TRP A 103 -2.16 -2.61 4.25
N GLY A 104 -2.90 -1.50 4.33
CA GLY A 104 -3.95 -1.28 5.33
C GLY A 104 -4.95 -0.21 4.90
N ILE A 105 -5.90 0.11 5.77
CA ILE A 105 -6.86 1.21 5.56
C ILE A 105 -6.65 2.25 6.67
N GLU A 106 -6.65 3.53 6.30
CA GLU A 106 -6.72 4.62 7.29
C GLU A 106 -8.12 4.61 7.93
N ILE A 107 -8.18 4.27 9.22
CA ILE A 107 -9.40 4.41 10.01
C ILE A 107 -9.39 5.81 10.62
N ASN A 108 -10.28 6.67 10.16
CA ASN A 108 -10.52 7.96 10.80
C ASN A 108 -11.40 7.73 12.03
N ASP A 109 -10.83 7.94 13.22
CA ASP A 109 -11.55 7.96 14.51
C ASP A 109 -12.54 9.14 14.63
#